data_AF-A0A1R3HBY5-F1
#
_entry.id   AF-A0A1R3HBY5-F1
#
_cell.length_a   1.000
_cell.length_b   1.000
_cell.length_c   1.000
_cell.angle_alpha   90.00
_cell.angle_beta   90.00
_cell.angle_gamma   90.00
#
_symmetry.space_group_name_H-M   'P 1'
#
loop_
_entity.id
_entity.type
_entity.pdbx_description
1 polymer ?
#
loop_
_entity_poly.entity_id
_entity_poly.type
_entity_poly.pdbx_seq_one_letter_code
_entity_poly.pdbx_strand_id
1 'polypeptide(L)'
;MGKDSRIEIKVVNPSKGDNVVHPVGPGHPTSASKPSNSSPVPHERRRPQQDRERERQRRARQEQGATELKPFKKWVTWMVPGFVLVNIVVFMISMFINNCPKNSASCFAPFLGRFSFQPFKENPLLGPSSSTLEKMGALEVSKIAQGHQAWRLITCIWLHAGVFHILANMLSLVFIGIRLEQEFGFVRIGLLYVIAGFGGSLMSSLFIQTGISVGASGALFGLLGSMLSELLTNWTIYANKLAALLTLLLIIVINLLVGILPHVDNFAHIGGFLSGFLLGFVFLIRPQFGYVSKKHVPAGYIGASHKPKYKPYQCALWVISLVLLIVGEIQRLVMGVVANS
;
A
#
# COMPACT_ATOMS: atom_id res chain seq x y z
N MET A 1 -30.05 6.10 -9.16
CA MET A 1 -29.22 7.30 -8.88
C MET A 1 -28.15 6.90 -7.89
N GLY A 2 -26.91 6.75 -8.37
CA GLY A 2 -25.80 6.17 -7.62
C GLY A 2 -25.19 7.15 -6.61
N LYS A 3 -24.95 6.66 -5.38
CA LYS A 3 -24.08 7.30 -4.40
C LYS A 3 -22.64 6.89 -4.71
N ASP A 4 -21.82 7.88 -5.04
CA ASP A 4 -20.38 7.78 -5.28
C ASP A 4 -19.69 7.46 -3.93
N SER A 5 -19.40 6.18 -3.68
CA SER A 5 -18.71 5.68 -2.47
C SER A 5 -17.20 5.93 -2.57
N ARG A 6 -16.81 7.19 -2.77
CA ARG A 6 -15.41 7.60 -2.73
C ARG A 6 -15.01 7.80 -1.27
N ILE A 7 -14.02 7.05 -0.78
CA ILE A 7 -13.46 7.23 0.56
C ILE A 7 -12.76 8.59 0.59
N GLU A 8 -13.48 9.62 1.04
CA GLU A 8 -12.95 10.96 1.19
C GLU A 8 -12.17 11.04 2.52
N ILE A 9 -10.84 11.04 2.43
CA ILE A 9 -9.96 11.21 3.58
C ILE A 9 -9.99 12.68 3.97
N LYS A 10 -10.91 13.02 4.87
CA LYS A 10 -10.93 14.32 5.52
C LYS A 10 -9.80 14.36 6.53
N VAL A 11 -8.64 14.86 6.12
CA VAL A 11 -7.53 15.18 7.03
C VAL A 11 -8.05 16.21 8.02
N VAL A 12 -8.08 15.88 9.31
CA VAL A 12 -8.43 16.84 10.35
C VAL A 12 -7.33 17.89 10.36
N ASN A 13 -7.67 19.12 9.95
CA ASN A 13 -6.79 20.27 10.02
C ASN A 13 -6.57 20.59 11.52
N PRO A 14 -5.37 20.42 12.10
CA PRO A 14 -5.13 20.85 13.48
C PRO A 14 -5.12 22.37 13.52
N SER A 15 -5.55 22.94 14.65
CA SER A 15 -5.76 24.38 14.90
C SER A 15 -4.79 25.31 14.16
N LYS A 16 -5.36 26.35 13.53
CA LYS A 16 -4.66 27.55 13.01
C LYS A 16 -3.64 28.04 14.05
N GLY A 17 -2.36 27.71 13.88
CA GLY A 17 -1.31 28.18 14.78
C GLY A 17 0.08 27.59 14.51
N ASP A 18 0.15 26.31 14.13
CA ASP A 18 1.43 25.58 14.22
C ASP A 18 2.34 25.66 12.98
N ASN A 19 1.89 26.31 11.89
CA ASN A 19 2.57 26.31 10.58
C ASN A 19 2.95 27.71 10.07
N VAL A 20 3.08 28.72 10.93
CA VAL A 20 3.46 30.07 10.47
C VAL A 20 4.98 30.14 10.30
N VAL A 21 5.44 30.08 9.05
CA VAL A 21 6.82 30.45 8.70
C VAL A 21 6.86 31.96 8.52
N HIS A 22 7.59 32.66 9.39
CA HIS A 22 7.71 34.11 9.31
C HIS A 22 8.82 34.51 8.32
N PRO A 23 8.58 35.47 7.41
CA PRO A 23 9.65 36.07 6.63
C PRO A 23 10.58 36.90 7.53
N VAL A 24 11.88 36.88 7.24
CA VAL A 24 12.86 37.77 7.89
C VAL A 24 12.56 39.20 7.46
N GLY A 25 12.05 40.02 8.38
CA GLY A 25 11.98 41.46 8.20
C GLY A 25 13.36 42.10 8.40
N PRO A 26 13.68 43.20 7.69
CA PRO A 26 14.94 43.91 7.89
C PRO A 26 15.02 44.47 9.32
N GLY A 27 16.17 44.30 9.95
CA GLY A 27 16.38 44.59 11.38
C GLY A 27 16.49 46.08 11.74
N HIS A 28 16.52 46.28 13.07
CA HIS A 28 16.86 47.47 13.90
C HIS A 28 15.74 48.40 14.40
N PRO A 29 15.93 49.09 15.55
CA PRO A 29 16.51 48.67 16.83
C PRO A 29 15.62 49.05 18.05
N THR A 30 16.08 48.66 19.24
CA THR A 30 15.52 48.87 20.60
C THR A 30 15.23 50.33 21.00
N SER A 31 14.10 50.60 21.69
CA SER A 31 14.04 51.54 22.83
C SER A 31 12.81 51.32 23.73
N ALA A 32 13.01 51.57 25.02
CA ALA A 32 12.12 51.31 26.15
C ALA A 32 10.95 52.31 26.31
N SER A 33 9.88 51.89 27.00
CA SER A 33 9.36 52.54 28.23
C SER A 33 8.00 51.94 28.64
N LYS A 34 7.87 51.47 29.89
CA LYS A 34 6.57 51.30 30.58
C LYS A 34 6.02 52.69 30.95
N PRO A 35 4.69 52.83 31.08
CA PRO A 35 4.17 53.10 32.42
C PRO A 35 2.89 52.33 32.79
N SER A 36 2.60 52.42 34.08
CA SER A 36 1.62 51.73 34.92
C SER A 36 0.16 52.20 34.81
N ASN A 37 -0.74 51.31 35.25
CA ASN A 37 -2.06 51.51 35.88
C ASN A 37 -3.16 52.29 35.14
N SER A 38 -4.24 51.59 34.79
CA SER A 38 -5.55 51.62 35.48
C SER A 38 -6.65 51.05 34.58
N SER A 39 -7.47 50.16 35.12
CA SER A 39 -8.74 49.73 34.51
C SER A 39 -9.84 50.74 34.88
N PRO A 40 -10.76 51.04 33.94
CA PRO A 40 -12.16 50.74 34.22
C PRO A 40 -12.93 50.14 33.01
N VAL A 41 -13.76 49.15 33.32
CA VAL A 41 -15.13 48.75 32.85
C VAL A 41 -15.68 49.35 31.52
N PRO A 42 -16.45 48.58 30.71
CA PRO A 42 -16.41 48.67 29.24
C PRO A 42 -17.38 49.70 28.66
N HIS A 43 -16.86 50.56 27.77
CA HIS A 43 -17.65 51.31 26.81
C HIS A 43 -17.50 50.69 25.43
N GLU A 44 -18.61 50.25 24.87
CA GLU A 44 -18.75 49.73 23.51
C GLU A 44 -18.43 50.83 22.48
N ARG A 45 -17.15 51.05 22.19
CA ARG A 45 -16.71 51.93 21.08
C ARG A 45 -16.82 51.17 19.77
N ARG A 46 -17.66 51.67 18.85
CA ARG A 46 -17.65 51.32 17.43
C ARG A 46 -16.22 51.40 16.90
N ARG A 47 -15.58 50.25 16.65
CA ARG A 47 -14.30 50.19 15.91
C ARG A 47 -14.43 51.02 14.61
N PRO A 48 -13.49 51.94 14.30
CA PRO A 48 -13.50 52.72 13.07
C PRO A 48 -13.63 51.80 11.84
N GLN A 49 -14.44 52.22 10.87
CA GLN A 49 -14.73 51.44 9.66
C GLN A 49 -13.44 51.07 8.88
N GLN A 50 -12.43 51.95 8.94
CA GLN A 50 -11.08 51.72 8.40
C GLN A 50 -10.32 50.58 9.09
N ASP A 51 -10.47 50.38 10.39
CA ASP A 51 -9.80 49.28 11.11
C ASP A 51 -10.42 47.93 10.76
N ARG A 52 -11.75 47.89 10.54
CA ARG A 52 -12.44 46.71 10.04
C ARG A 52 -12.04 46.38 8.60
N GLU A 53 -11.85 47.38 7.76
CA GLU A 53 -11.34 47.20 6.40
C GLU A 53 -9.89 46.73 6.38
N ARG A 54 -9.02 47.27 7.23
CA ARG A 54 -7.64 46.80 7.38
C ARG A 54 -7.57 45.38 7.93
N GLU A 55 -8.41 45.01 8.90
CA GLU A 55 -8.54 43.63 9.36
C GLU A 55 -9.08 42.71 8.25
N ARG A 56 -10.07 43.16 7.47
CA ARG A 56 -10.58 42.40 6.30
C ARG A 56 -9.53 42.23 5.22
N GLN A 57 -8.77 43.27 4.89
CA GLN A 57 -7.68 43.22 3.92
C GLN A 57 -6.52 42.37 4.43
N ARG A 58 -6.20 42.39 5.73
CA ARG A 58 -5.24 41.47 6.35
C ARG A 58 -5.73 40.03 6.29
N ARG A 59 -6.99 39.77 6.62
CA ARG A 59 -7.61 38.43 6.50
C ARG A 59 -7.64 37.95 5.05
N ALA A 60 -7.99 38.82 4.10
CA ALA A 60 -7.99 38.53 2.68
C ALA A 60 -6.58 38.26 2.14
N ARG A 61 -5.56 39.01 2.57
CA ARG A 61 -4.15 38.72 2.25
C ARG A 61 -3.67 37.41 2.89
N GLN A 62 -4.15 37.09 4.09
CA GLN A 62 -3.81 35.84 4.78
C GLN A 62 -4.52 34.62 4.15
N GLU A 63 -5.71 34.80 3.58
CA GLU A 63 -6.41 33.81 2.77
C GLU A 63 -5.81 33.67 1.36
N GLN A 64 -5.35 34.76 0.74
CA GLN A 64 -4.67 34.74 -0.57
C GLN A 64 -3.25 34.16 -0.49
N GLY A 65 -2.55 34.32 0.65
CA GLY A 65 -1.24 33.72 0.92
C GLY A 65 -1.31 32.27 1.43
N ALA A 66 -2.49 31.77 1.76
CA ALA A 66 -2.72 30.37 2.07
C ALA A 66 -2.82 29.56 0.76
N THR A 67 -1.74 29.56 -0.03
CA THR A 67 -1.54 28.51 -1.03
C THR A 67 -1.64 27.19 -0.28
N GLU A 68 -2.68 26.41 -0.57
CA GLU A 68 -2.97 25.12 0.06
C GLU A 68 -1.71 24.26 0.01
N LEU A 69 -0.94 24.27 1.10
CA LEU A 69 0.39 23.67 1.17
C LEU A 69 0.20 22.17 1.24
N LYS A 70 -0.03 21.52 0.08
CA LYS A 70 -0.10 20.06 -0.03
C LYS A 70 1.26 19.53 0.40
N PRO A 71 1.41 18.91 1.58
CA PRO A 71 2.73 18.64 2.15
C PRO A 71 3.50 17.56 1.37
N PHE A 72 2.81 16.82 0.49
CA PHE A 72 3.35 15.70 -0.26
C PHE A 72 2.92 15.78 -1.73
N LYS A 73 3.91 15.79 -2.65
CA LYS A 73 3.68 15.63 -4.09
C LYS A 73 3.22 14.20 -4.34
N LYS A 74 2.05 14.01 -4.96
CA LYS A 74 1.59 12.67 -5.37
C LYS A 74 2.54 12.11 -6.43
N TRP A 75 2.89 10.84 -6.30
CA TRP A 75 3.73 10.15 -7.27
C TRP A 75 2.93 9.83 -8.54
N VAL A 76 3.62 9.84 -9.68
CA VAL A 76 3.06 9.33 -10.95
C VAL A 76 3.00 7.81 -10.82
N THR A 77 1.82 7.26 -11.08
CA THR A 77 1.58 5.82 -11.04
C THR A 77 1.86 5.20 -12.39
N TRP A 78 2.89 4.38 -12.46
CA TRP A 78 3.25 3.66 -13.69
C TRP A 78 3.60 2.21 -13.41
N MET A 79 4.09 1.90 -12.22
CA MET A 79 4.54 0.57 -11.88
C MET A 79 3.36 -0.38 -11.62
N VAL A 80 2.31 0.08 -10.94
CA VAL A 80 1.11 -0.75 -10.72
C VAL A 80 0.41 -1.10 -12.05
N PRO A 81 0.14 -0.14 -12.96
CA PRO A 81 -0.30 -0.47 -14.32
C PRO A 81 0.68 -1.40 -15.06
N GLY A 82 1.98 -1.21 -14.87
CA GLY A 82 3.02 -2.10 -15.42
C GLY A 82 2.88 -3.54 -14.93
N PHE A 83 2.66 -3.76 -13.63
CA PHE A 83 2.42 -5.09 -13.07
C PHE A 83 1.13 -5.69 -13.62
N VAL A 84 0.07 -4.91 -13.80
CA VAL A 84 -1.16 -5.39 -14.43
C VAL A 84 -0.87 -5.88 -15.86
N LEU A 85 -0.14 -5.10 -16.64
CA LEU A 85 0.26 -5.47 -17.99
C LEU A 85 1.08 -6.76 -18.01
N VAL A 86 2.09 -6.88 -17.13
CA VAL A 86 2.93 -8.09 -17.03
C VAL A 86 2.08 -9.32 -16.73
N ASN A 87 1.16 -9.25 -15.78
CA ASN A 87 0.28 -10.37 -15.43
C ASN A 87 -0.63 -10.79 -16.59
N ILE A 88 -1.20 -9.81 -17.32
CA ILE A 88 -2.01 -10.09 -18.51
C ILE A 88 -1.17 -10.77 -19.59
N VAL A 89 0.03 -10.25 -19.86
CA VAL A 89 0.94 -10.83 -20.87
C VAL A 89 1.35 -12.25 -20.48
N VAL A 90 1.74 -12.48 -19.23
CA VAL A 90 2.11 -13.81 -18.73
C VAL A 90 0.92 -14.78 -18.84
N PHE A 91 -0.29 -14.35 -18.52
CA PHE A 91 -1.49 -15.19 -18.68
C PHE A 91 -1.76 -15.53 -20.16
N MET A 92 -1.60 -14.57 -21.07
CA MET A 92 -1.72 -14.83 -22.51
C MET A 92 -0.66 -15.84 -23.00
N ILE A 93 0.58 -15.74 -22.51
CA ILE A 93 1.64 -16.71 -22.77
C ILE A 93 1.25 -18.09 -22.22
N SER A 94 0.66 -18.17 -21.02
CA SER A 94 0.20 -19.44 -20.45
C SER A 94 -0.86 -20.10 -21.31
N MET A 95 -1.84 -19.34 -21.79
CA MET A 95 -2.87 -19.86 -22.70
C MET A 95 -2.27 -20.31 -24.04
N PHE A 96 -1.29 -19.56 -24.56
CA PHE A 96 -0.58 -19.92 -25.78
C PHE A 96 0.22 -21.23 -25.64
N ILE A 97 0.90 -21.43 -24.50
CA ILE A 97 1.65 -22.67 -24.23
C ILE A 97 0.68 -23.84 -23.99
N ASN A 98 -0.43 -23.60 -23.29
CA ASN A 98 -1.41 -24.64 -22.96
C ASN A 98 -1.99 -25.32 -24.19
N ASN A 99 -2.38 -24.53 -25.22
CA ASN A 99 -2.85 -25.02 -26.51
C ASN A 99 -3.82 -26.21 -26.39
N CYS A 100 -4.96 -25.99 -25.73
CA CYS A 100 -5.92 -27.04 -25.39
C CYS A 100 -6.29 -27.94 -26.59
N PRO A 101 -6.60 -27.43 -27.81
CA PRO A 101 -7.04 -28.27 -28.92
C PRO A 101 -6.03 -29.33 -29.38
N LYS A 102 -4.73 -29.15 -29.08
CA LYS A 102 -3.71 -30.15 -29.39
C LYS A 102 -3.45 -31.14 -28.26
N ASN A 103 -3.76 -30.76 -27.02
CA ASN A 103 -3.33 -31.47 -25.82
C ASN A 103 -4.48 -32.13 -25.03
N SER A 104 -5.74 -31.81 -25.37
CA SER A 104 -6.92 -32.30 -24.67
C SER A 104 -8.01 -32.75 -25.65
N ALA A 105 -8.80 -33.76 -25.28
CA ALA A 105 -9.89 -34.29 -26.11
C ALA A 105 -11.11 -33.35 -26.18
N SER A 106 -11.32 -32.52 -25.16
CA SER A 106 -12.42 -31.56 -25.09
C SER A 106 -11.92 -30.24 -24.52
N CYS A 107 -12.35 -29.13 -25.08
CA CYS A 107 -11.96 -27.78 -24.68
C CYS A 107 -13.20 -26.89 -24.55
N PHE A 108 -13.14 -25.91 -23.66
CA PHE A 108 -14.14 -24.86 -23.58
C PHE A 108 -13.78 -23.68 -24.50
N ALA A 109 -14.79 -23.08 -25.14
CA ALA A 109 -14.63 -22.00 -26.12
C ALA A 109 -13.66 -22.34 -27.29
N PRO A 110 -13.92 -23.42 -28.06
CA PRO A 110 -13.02 -23.88 -29.13
C PRO A 110 -12.80 -22.85 -30.25
N PHE A 111 -13.72 -21.88 -30.42
CA PHE A 111 -13.59 -20.78 -31.38
C PHE A 111 -12.38 -19.87 -31.11
N LEU A 112 -11.78 -19.92 -29.91
CA LEU A 112 -10.55 -19.20 -29.57
C LEU A 112 -9.27 -19.89 -30.10
N GLY A 113 -9.41 -21.05 -30.72
CA GLY A 113 -8.28 -21.81 -31.28
C GLY A 113 -7.26 -22.15 -30.20
N ARG A 114 -6.01 -21.74 -30.39
CA ARG A 114 -4.92 -22.02 -29.46
C ARG A 114 -5.15 -21.47 -28.04
N PHE A 115 -5.98 -20.44 -27.89
CA PHE A 115 -6.33 -19.83 -26.60
C PHE A 115 -7.59 -20.44 -25.96
N SER A 116 -8.05 -21.59 -26.44
CA SER A 116 -9.17 -22.31 -25.82
C SER A 116 -8.82 -22.75 -24.39
N PHE A 117 -9.83 -22.76 -23.52
CA PHE A 117 -9.69 -23.11 -22.11
C PHE A 117 -9.80 -24.62 -21.90
N GLN A 118 -9.17 -25.10 -20.82
CA GLN A 118 -9.41 -26.46 -20.36
C GLN A 118 -10.88 -26.66 -19.95
N PRO A 119 -11.41 -27.89 -20.03
CA PRO A 119 -12.79 -28.15 -19.67
C PRO A 119 -13.05 -27.83 -18.18
N PHE A 120 -14.26 -27.41 -17.84
CA PHE A 120 -14.62 -27.03 -16.46
C PHE A 120 -14.37 -28.11 -15.40
N LYS A 121 -14.36 -29.38 -15.80
CA LYS A 121 -14.01 -30.50 -14.91
C LYS A 121 -12.56 -30.46 -14.46
N GLU A 122 -11.66 -29.93 -15.29
CA GLU A 122 -10.23 -29.81 -15.00
C GLU A 122 -9.92 -28.43 -14.40
N ASN A 123 -10.44 -27.35 -15.01
CA ASN A 123 -10.19 -26.00 -14.54
C ASN A 123 -11.48 -25.16 -14.56
N PRO A 124 -12.15 -24.98 -13.40
CA PRO A 124 -13.37 -24.20 -13.33
C PRO A 124 -13.15 -22.69 -13.52
N LEU A 125 -11.91 -22.20 -13.45
CA LEU A 125 -11.57 -20.77 -13.49
C LEU A 125 -11.40 -20.21 -14.91
N LEU A 126 -11.71 -21.01 -15.95
CA LEU A 126 -11.48 -20.69 -17.36
C LEU A 126 -10.00 -20.39 -17.63
N GLY A 127 -9.18 -21.42 -17.65
CA GLY A 127 -7.73 -21.25 -17.74
C GLY A 127 -6.98 -22.42 -18.37
N PRO A 128 -5.65 -22.41 -18.26
CA PRO A 128 -4.80 -23.49 -18.73
C PRO A 128 -4.84 -24.71 -17.80
N SER A 129 -4.21 -25.80 -18.21
CA SER A 129 -4.01 -26.99 -17.36
C SER A 129 -3.03 -26.71 -16.22
N SER A 130 -3.15 -27.46 -15.13
CA SER A 130 -2.19 -27.40 -14.01
C SER A 130 -0.78 -27.76 -14.46
N SER A 131 -0.63 -28.74 -15.35
CA SER A 131 0.67 -29.14 -15.93
C SER A 131 1.34 -28.01 -16.72
N THR A 132 0.57 -27.18 -17.43
CA THR A 132 1.12 -26.00 -18.12
C THR A 132 1.64 -24.98 -17.12
N LEU A 133 0.88 -24.71 -16.06
CA LEU A 133 1.31 -23.76 -15.02
C LEU A 133 2.55 -24.27 -14.27
N GLU A 134 2.60 -25.57 -13.95
CA GLU A 134 3.78 -26.22 -13.37
C GLU A 134 5.01 -26.04 -14.26
N LYS A 135 4.87 -26.29 -15.58
CA LYS A 135 5.97 -26.08 -16.54
C LYS A 135 6.46 -24.63 -16.57
N MET A 136 5.55 -23.67 -16.39
CA MET A 136 5.86 -22.25 -16.45
C MET A 136 6.42 -21.65 -15.15
N GLY A 137 6.44 -22.42 -14.05
CA GLY A 137 6.97 -21.92 -12.79
C GLY A 137 5.94 -21.74 -11.68
N ALA A 138 4.83 -22.47 -11.72
CA ALA A 138 3.94 -22.54 -10.57
C ALA A 138 4.69 -23.04 -9.33
N LEU A 139 4.21 -22.62 -8.17
CA LEU A 139 4.73 -23.07 -6.89
C LEU A 139 4.37 -24.54 -6.71
N GLU A 140 5.38 -25.39 -6.65
CA GLU A 140 5.24 -26.82 -6.35
C GLU A 140 6.42 -27.21 -5.46
N VAL A 141 6.12 -27.76 -4.29
CA VAL A 141 7.10 -27.98 -3.22
C VAL A 141 8.19 -28.98 -3.63
N SER A 142 7.81 -30.06 -4.31
CA SER A 142 8.73 -31.09 -4.80
C SER A 142 9.84 -30.49 -5.69
N LYS A 143 9.48 -29.60 -6.63
CA LYS A 143 10.42 -28.96 -7.56
C LYS A 143 11.33 -27.96 -6.87
N ILE A 144 10.86 -27.34 -5.78
CA ILE A 144 11.67 -26.40 -5.01
C ILE A 144 12.71 -27.15 -4.18
N ALA A 145 12.26 -28.11 -3.37
CA ALA A 145 13.12 -28.79 -2.42
C ALA A 145 14.06 -29.80 -3.11
N GLN A 146 13.50 -30.68 -3.94
CA GLN A 146 14.28 -31.74 -4.61
C GLN A 146 14.85 -31.30 -5.95
N GLY A 147 14.11 -30.44 -6.67
CA GLY A 147 14.54 -29.92 -7.97
C GLY A 147 15.42 -28.66 -7.91
N HIS A 148 15.67 -28.12 -6.72
CA HIS A 148 16.41 -26.87 -6.47
C HIS A 148 15.87 -25.65 -7.27
N GLN A 149 14.58 -25.62 -7.59
CA GLN A 149 13.96 -24.58 -8.42
C GLN A 149 13.40 -23.42 -7.58
N ALA A 150 14.24 -22.80 -6.73
CA ALA A 150 13.83 -21.72 -5.81
C ALA A 150 13.20 -20.49 -6.50
N TRP A 151 13.51 -20.27 -7.78
CA TRP A 151 12.91 -19.22 -8.61
C TRP A 151 11.37 -19.32 -8.69
N ARG A 152 10.80 -20.51 -8.47
CA ARG A 152 9.35 -20.76 -8.42
C ARG A 152 8.63 -19.96 -7.33
N LEU A 153 9.32 -19.61 -6.24
CA LEU A 153 8.77 -18.79 -5.16
C LEU A 153 8.42 -17.37 -5.63
N ILE A 154 9.08 -16.90 -6.69
CA ILE A 154 8.86 -15.57 -7.28
C ILE A 154 8.00 -15.67 -8.55
N THR A 155 8.24 -16.65 -9.43
CA THR A 155 7.50 -16.73 -10.70
C THR A 155 6.03 -17.03 -10.51
N CYS A 156 5.66 -17.81 -9.48
CA CYS A 156 4.26 -18.14 -9.19
C CYS A 156 3.39 -16.90 -8.94
N ILE A 157 3.97 -15.79 -8.46
CA ILE A 157 3.30 -14.51 -8.20
C ILE A 157 2.71 -13.92 -9.49
N TRP A 158 3.29 -14.24 -10.64
CA TRP A 158 2.92 -13.70 -11.95
C TRP A 158 2.02 -14.63 -12.77
N LEU A 159 1.89 -15.89 -12.35
CA LEU A 159 1.04 -16.89 -13.00
C LEU A 159 -0.38 -16.82 -12.46
N HIS A 160 -1.36 -17.14 -13.29
CA HIS A 160 -2.77 -17.11 -12.91
C HIS A 160 -3.50 -18.34 -13.42
N ALA A 161 -4.35 -18.90 -12.57
CA ALA A 161 -5.06 -20.16 -12.83
C ALA A 161 -6.20 -20.02 -13.87
N GLY A 162 -6.67 -18.82 -14.17
CA GLY A 162 -7.77 -18.62 -15.14
C GLY A 162 -8.24 -17.17 -15.22
N VAL A 163 -9.19 -16.91 -16.12
CA VAL A 163 -9.73 -15.57 -16.43
C VAL A 163 -10.34 -14.91 -15.19
N PHE A 164 -11.20 -15.62 -14.46
CA PHE A 164 -11.81 -15.05 -13.24
C PHE A 164 -10.77 -14.71 -12.19
N HIS A 165 -9.73 -15.55 -12.09
CA HIS A 165 -8.66 -15.38 -11.13
C HIS A 165 -7.79 -14.14 -11.45
N ILE A 166 -7.35 -13.97 -12.70
CA ILE A 166 -6.58 -12.78 -13.09
C ILE A 166 -7.42 -11.50 -12.98
N LEU A 167 -8.70 -11.52 -13.38
CA LEU A 167 -9.57 -10.35 -13.28
C LEU A 167 -9.71 -9.87 -11.83
N ALA A 168 -9.97 -10.78 -10.90
CA ALA A 168 -10.09 -10.44 -9.48
C ALA A 168 -8.80 -9.85 -8.90
N ASN A 169 -7.64 -10.43 -9.25
CA ASN A 169 -6.34 -9.93 -8.80
C ASN A 169 -6.03 -8.56 -9.39
N MET A 170 -6.21 -8.37 -10.69
CA MET A 170 -5.86 -7.11 -11.36
C MET A 170 -6.77 -5.97 -10.91
N LEU A 171 -8.06 -6.23 -10.71
CA LEU A 171 -8.99 -5.25 -10.16
C LEU A 171 -8.54 -4.80 -8.75
N SER A 172 -8.21 -5.77 -7.89
CA SER A 172 -7.72 -5.51 -6.54
C SER A 172 -6.39 -4.75 -6.56
N LEU A 173 -5.46 -5.13 -7.45
CA LEU A 173 -4.17 -4.47 -7.62
C LEU A 173 -4.33 -3.02 -8.05
N VAL A 174 -5.25 -2.74 -8.97
CA VAL A 174 -5.53 -1.37 -9.43
C VAL A 174 -6.12 -0.53 -8.29
N PHE A 175 -7.12 -1.04 -7.56
CA PHE A 175 -7.75 -0.27 -6.48
C PHE A 175 -6.80 0.02 -5.32
N ILE A 176 -6.06 -0.99 -4.86
CA ILE A 176 -5.19 -0.89 -3.69
C ILE A 176 -3.82 -0.32 -4.08
N GLY A 177 -3.22 -0.88 -5.13
CA GLY A 177 -1.86 -0.57 -5.56
C GLY A 177 -1.71 0.86 -6.04
N ILE A 178 -2.61 1.37 -6.91
CA ILE A 178 -2.53 2.77 -7.39
C ILE A 178 -2.61 3.73 -6.22
N ARG A 179 -3.52 3.46 -5.27
CA ARG A 179 -3.68 4.30 -4.09
C ARG A 179 -2.38 4.38 -3.28
N LEU A 180 -1.75 3.23 -3.02
CA LEU A 180 -0.49 3.15 -2.28
C LEU A 180 0.68 3.76 -3.07
N GLU A 181 0.76 3.53 -4.37
CA GLU A 181 1.84 4.05 -5.24
C GLU A 181 1.82 5.58 -5.27
N GLN A 182 0.63 6.20 -5.38
CA GLN A 182 0.48 7.66 -5.35
C GLN A 182 1.00 8.29 -4.06
N GLU A 183 0.89 7.57 -2.94
CA GLU A 183 1.25 8.10 -1.63
C GLU A 183 2.70 7.85 -1.24
N PHE A 184 3.19 6.65 -1.51
CA PHE A 184 4.47 6.18 -1.00
C PHE A 184 5.55 6.04 -2.08
N GLY A 185 5.15 6.11 -3.35
CA GLY A 185 6.02 6.01 -4.51
C GLY A 185 6.24 4.57 -4.96
N PHE A 186 6.56 4.43 -6.25
CA PHE A 186 6.66 3.15 -6.94
C PHE A 186 7.70 2.21 -6.32
N VAL A 187 8.89 2.69 -5.95
CA VAL A 187 9.96 1.83 -5.39
C VAL A 187 9.48 1.08 -4.15
N ARG A 188 8.82 1.79 -3.22
CA ARG A 188 8.38 1.20 -1.96
C ARG A 188 7.29 0.17 -2.18
N ILE A 189 6.32 0.51 -3.03
CA ILE A 189 5.19 -0.39 -3.32
C ILE A 189 5.64 -1.60 -4.14
N GLY A 190 6.63 -1.45 -5.01
CA GLY A 190 7.19 -2.54 -5.80
C GLY A 190 7.93 -3.55 -4.95
N LEU A 191 8.82 -3.05 -4.08
CA LEU A 191 9.52 -3.90 -3.11
C LEU A 191 8.53 -4.58 -2.16
N LEU A 192 7.51 -3.85 -1.69
CA LEU A 192 6.48 -4.41 -0.82
C LEU A 192 5.71 -5.53 -1.51
N TYR A 193 5.27 -5.32 -2.75
CA TYR A 193 4.55 -6.32 -3.54
C TYR A 193 5.39 -7.60 -3.73
N VAL A 194 6.65 -7.46 -4.16
CA VAL A 194 7.51 -8.62 -4.45
C VAL A 194 7.90 -9.37 -3.17
N ILE A 195 8.33 -8.66 -2.12
CA ILE A 195 8.77 -9.29 -0.86
C ILE A 195 7.58 -9.92 -0.13
N ALA A 196 6.42 -9.27 -0.09
CA ALA A 196 5.24 -9.88 0.52
C ALA A 196 4.72 -11.08 -0.28
N GLY A 197 4.74 -11.01 -1.62
CA GLY A 197 4.44 -12.16 -2.46
C GLY A 197 5.36 -13.34 -2.20
N PHE A 198 6.67 -13.09 -2.07
CA PHE A 198 7.67 -14.10 -1.69
C PHE A 198 7.38 -14.71 -0.32
N GLY A 199 7.10 -13.89 0.70
CA GLY A 199 6.74 -14.38 2.04
C GLY A 199 5.45 -15.21 2.05
N GLY A 200 4.49 -14.87 1.18
CA GLY A 200 3.32 -15.71 0.92
C GLY A 200 3.69 -17.07 0.33
N SER A 201 4.50 -17.10 -0.75
CA SER A 201 4.97 -18.34 -1.37
C SER A 201 5.75 -19.23 -0.39
N LEU A 202 6.59 -18.64 0.45
CA LEU A 202 7.31 -19.38 1.50
C LEU A 202 6.34 -20.01 2.51
N MET A 203 5.37 -19.24 3.00
CA MET A 203 4.37 -19.77 3.93
C MET A 203 3.56 -20.89 3.29
N SER A 204 3.13 -20.72 2.03
CA SER A 204 2.43 -21.76 1.29
C SER A 204 3.25 -23.04 1.17
N SER A 205 4.54 -22.94 0.81
CA SER A 205 5.42 -24.10 0.64
C SER A 205 5.64 -24.93 1.90
N LEU A 206 5.38 -24.37 3.09
CA LEU A 206 5.49 -25.08 4.36
C LEU A 206 4.25 -25.93 4.67
N PHE A 207 3.08 -25.49 4.22
CA PHE A 207 1.80 -26.08 4.64
C PHE A 207 1.06 -26.80 3.51
N ILE A 208 1.31 -26.44 2.25
CA ILE A 208 0.72 -27.08 1.07
C ILE A 208 1.78 -27.95 0.40
N GLN A 209 1.76 -29.25 0.68
CA GLN A 209 2.71 -30.21 0.11
C GLN A 209 2.24 -30.84 -1.20
N THR A 210 0.95 -30.71 -1.54
CA THR A 210 0.35 -31.31 -2.74
C THR A 210 -0.36 -30.26 -3.59
N GLY A 211 -0.24 -30.40 -4.91
CA GLY A 211 -0.81 -29.47 -5.88
C GLY A 211 0.11 -28.29 -6.20
N ILE A 212 -0.44 -27.36 -6.98
CA ILE A 212 0.27 -26.15 -7.41
C ILE A 212 -0.39 -24.90 -6.85
N SER A 213 0.40 -23.88 -6.58
CA SER A 213 -0.09 -22.54 -6.21
C SER A 213 0.44 -21.48 -7.19
N VAL A 214 -0.44 -20.57 -7.58
CA VAL A 214 -0.16 -19.46 -8.49
C VAL A 214 -1.01 -18.26 -8.09
N GLY A 215 -0.53 -17.06 -8.38
CA GLY A 215 -1.34 -15.85 -8.29
C GLY A 215 -0.64 -14.71 -7.56
N ALA A 216 -1.01 -13.50 -7.95
CA ALA A 216 -0.60 -12.26 -7.30
C ALA A 216 -1.16 -12.08 -5.87
N SER A 217 -2.13 -12.92 -5.47
CA SER A 217 -2.96 -12.68 -4.29
C SER A 217 -2.18 -12.61 -2.98
N GLY A 218 -1.08 -13.38 -2.82
CA GLY A 218 -0.22 -13.24 -1.64
C GLY A 218 0.38 -11.82 -1.52
N ALA A 219 0.84 -11.25 -2.63
CA ALA A 219 1.33 -9.88 -2.66
C ALA A 219 0.22 -8.84 -2.41
N LEU A 220 -1.00 -9.08 -2.91
CA LEU A 220 -2.16 -8.22 -2.65
C LEU A 220 -2.56 -8.21 -1.18
N PHE A 221 -2.58 -9.38 -0.53
CA PHE A 221 -2.76 -9.48 0.91
C PHE A 221 -1.63 -8.76 1.67
N GLY A 222 -0.41 -8.79 1.14
CA GLY A 222 0.68 -7.96 1.66
C GLY A 222 0.41 -6.47 1.58
N LEU A 223 -0.13 -5.97 0.47
CA LEU A 223 -0.55 -4.58 0.36
C LEU A 223 -1.63 -4.23 1.39
N LEU A 224 -2.63 -5.11 1.60
CA LEU A 224 -3.64 -4.94 2.65
C LEU A 224 -3.04 -4.93 4.06
N GLY A 225 -2.10 -5.83 4.35
CA GLY A 225 -1.37 -5.86 5.62
C GLY A 225 -0.60 -4.58 5.86
N SER A 226 0.05 -4.05 4.80
CA SER A 226 0.78 -2.78 4.89
C SER A 226 -0.13 -1.59 5.16
N MET A 227 -1.34 -1.57 4.58
CA MET A 227 -2.36 -0.56 4.86
C MET A 227 -2.79 -0.60 6.32
N LEU A 228 -2.90 -1.79 6.91
CA LEU A 228 -3.24 -1.93 8.32
C LEU A 228 -2.13 -1.33 9.20
N SER A 229 -0.87 -1.64 8.95
CA SER A 229 0.26 -1.06 9.70
C SER A 229 0.36 0.45 9.54
N GLU A 230 0.08 0.97 8.35
CA GLU A 230 0.02 2.41 8.07
C GLU A 230 -1.07 3.08 8.91
N LEU A 231 -2.27 2.49 8.94
CA LEU A 231 -3.40 2.98 9.72
C LEU A 231 -3.09 2.98 11.21
N LEU A 232 -2.46 1.93 11.73
CA LEU A 232 -2.05 1.84 13.14
C LEU A 232 -0.97 2.87 13.48
N THR A 233 0.03 3.04 12.62
CA THR A 233 1.15 3.97 12.84
C THR A 233 0.70 5.43 12.80
N ASN A 234 -0.28 5.73 11.93
CA ASN A 234 -0.78 7.08 11.66
C ASN A 234 -2.20 7.31 12.22
N TRP A 235 -2.59 6.56 13.24
CA TRP A 235 -3.93 6.56 13.85
C TRP A 235 -4.51 7.96 14.09
N THR A 236 -3.67 8.90 14.52
CA THR A 236 -4.08 10.28 14.83
C THR A 236 -4.56 11.09 13.63
N ILE A 237 -4.14 10.77 12.40
CA ILE A 237 -4.43 11.55 11.19
C ILE A 237 -5.85 11.30 10.66
N TYR A 238 -6.37 10.08 10.84
CA TYR A 238 -7.66 9.68 10.30
C TYR A 238 -8.81 10.26 11.13
N ALA A 239 -9.80 10.89 10.47
CA ALA A 239 -11.00 11.40 11.15
C ALA A 239 -11.88 10.25 11.67
N ASN A 240 -12.19 9.27 10.80
CA ASN A 240 -13.05 8.12 11.09
C ASN A 240 -12.23 6.82 11.23
N LYS A 241 -11.31 6.81 12.21
CA LYS A 241 -10.31 5.76 12.44
C LYS A 241 -10.92 4.37 12.57
N LEU A 242 -11.94 4.26 13.42
CA LEU A 242 -12.59 2.99 13.74
C LEU A 242 -13.33 2.44 12.53
N ALA A 243 -14.04 3.29 11.78
CA ALA A 243 -14.71 2.87 10.55
C ALA A 243 -13.70 2.36 9.51
N ALA A 244 -12.61 3.09 9.29
CA ALA A 244 -11.55 2.67 8.36
C ALA A 244 -10.92 1.33 8.77
N LEU A 245 -10.64 1.15 10.07
CA LEU A 245 -10.11 -0.10 10.61
C LEU A 245 -11.08 -1.26 10.41
N LEU A 246 -12.34 -1.09 10.78
CA LEU A 246 -13.37 -2.12 10.67
C LEU A 246 -13.64 -2.50 9.20
N THR A 247 -13.68 -1.52 8.29
CA THR A 247 -13.83 -1.79 6.85
C THR A 247 -12.64 -2.57 6.32
N LEU A 248 -11.41 -2.18 6.67
CA LEU A 248 -10.21 -2.89 6.22
C LEU A 248 -10.18 -4.32 6.77
N LEU A 249 -10.49 -4.51 8.06
CA LEU A 249 -10.54 -5.82 8.68
C LEU A 249 -11.63 -6.69 8.06
N LEU A 250 -12.80 -6.13 7.78
CA LEU A 250 -13.89 -6.83 7.10
C LEU A 250 -13.46 -7.30 5.70
N ILE A 251 -12.79 -6.45 4.93
CA ILE A 251 -12.25 -6.83 3.61
C ILE A 251 -11.26 -7.98 3.74
N ILE A 252 -10.32 -7.90 4.70
CA ILE A 252 -9.32 -8.96 4.93
C ILE A 252 -10.01 -10.28 5.27
N VAL A 253 -10.95 -10.26 6.22
CA VAL A 253 -11.68 -11.46 6.67
C VAL A 253 -12.50 -12.06 5.53
N ILE A 254 -13.25 -11.25 4.78
CA ILE A 254 -14.03 -11.74 3.64
C ILE A 254 -13.13 -12.41 2.60
N ASN A 255 -11.97 -11.82 2.27
CA ASN A 255 -11.06 -12.42 1.30
C ASN A 255 -10.45 -13.74 1.81
N LEU A 256 -10.14 -13.85 3.11
CA LEU A 256 -9.68 -15.12 3.70
C LEU A 256 -10.78 -16.19 3.73
N LEU A 257 -12.04 -15.79 3.96
CA LEU A 257 -13.19 -16.70 3.90
C LEU A 257 -13.43 -17.20 2.47
N VAL A 258 -13.28 -16.33 1.46
CA VAL A 258 -13.30 -16.74 0.05
C VAL A 258 -12.20 -17.75 -0.24
N GLY A 259 -11.06 -17.67 0.45
CA GLY A 259 -9.99 -18.64 0.27
C GLY A 259 -10.22 -20.02 0.89
N ILE A 260 -11.36 -20.24 1.58
CA ILE A 260 -11.83 -21.59 1.94
C ILE A 260 -12.30 -22.35 0.68
N LEU A 261 -12.61 -21.63 -0.40
CA LEU A 261 -12.97 -22.26 -1.68
C LEU A 261 -11.80 -23.09 -2.22
N PRO A 262 -12.09 -24.24 -2.87
CA PRO A 262 -11.06 -25.05 -3.48
C PRO A 262 -10.32 -24.23 -4.55
N HIS A 263 -9.02 -24.48 -4.71
CA HIS A 263 -8.09 -23.77 -5.61
C HIS A 263 -7.61 -22.40 -5.13
N VAL A 264 -7.91 -22.00 -3.88
CA VAL A 264 -7.36 -20.79 -3.27
C VAL A 264 -6.35 -21.14 -2.18
N ASP A 265 -5.22 -20.44 -2.18
CA ASP A 265 -4.12 -20.65 -1.25
C ASP A 265 -4.16 -19.65 -0.08
N ASN A 266 -4.85 -20.07 0.98
CA ASN A 266 -4.96 -19.26 2.20
C ASN A 266 -3.64 -19.11 2.95
N PHE A 267 -2.72 -20.07 2.86
CA PHE A 267 -1.42 -19.95 3.50
C PHE A 267 -0.56 -18.88 2.82
N ALA A 268 -0.63 -18.77 1.49
CA ALA A 268 -0.03 -17.67 0.75
C ALA A 268 -0.64 -16.31 1.13
N HIS A 269 -1.96 -16.25 1.35
CA HIS A 269 -2.63 -15.01 1.78
C HIS A 269 -2.19 -14.60 3.18
N ILE A 270 -2.15 -15.52 4.13
CA ILE A 270 -1.73 -15.27 5.51
C ILE A 270 -0.25 -14.87 5.56
N GLY A 271 0.61 -15.61 4.87
CA GLY A 271 2.05 -15.33 4.79
C GLY A 271 2.31 -13.96 4.18
N GLY A 272 1.66 -13.67 3.05
CA GLY A 272 1.78 -12.38 2.38
C GLY A 272 1.27 -11.22 3.24
N PHE A 273 0.11 -11.39 3.89
CA PHE A 273 -0.43 -10.40 4.83
C PHE A 273 0.53 -10.09 5.97
N LEU A 274 1.09 -11.12 6.62
CA LEU A 274 2.00 -10.95 7.75
C LEU A 274 3.30 -10.25 7.31
N SER A 275 3.90 -10.68 6.19
CA SER A 275 5.10 -10.03 5.64
C SER A 275 4.81 -8.59 5.23
N GLY A 276 3.66 -8.33 4.58
CA GLY A 276 3.23 -6.98 4.22
C GLY A 276 2.92 -6.07 5.42
N PHE A 277 2.34 -6.62 6.49
CA PHE A 277 2.11 -5.91 7.75
C PHE A 277 3.44 -5.45 8.37
N LEU A 278 4.43 -6.34 8.48
CA LEU A 278 5.77 -5.97 8.97
C LEU A 278 6.45 -4.95 8.03
N LEU A 279 6.40 -5.18 6.72
CA LEU A 279 6.92 -4.24 5.71
C LEU A 279 6.22 -2.88 5.74
N GLY A 280 4.96 -2.80 6.17
CA GLY A 280 4.25 -1.55 6.36
C GLY A 280 4.94 -0.64 7.38
N PHE A 281 5.39 -1.21 8.51
CA PHE A 281 6.20 -0.48 9.49
C PHE A 281 7.61 -0.13 8.97
N VAL A 282 8.11 -0.85 7.96
CA VAL A 282 9.43 -0.57 7.37
C VAL A 282 9.36 0.52 6.30
N PHE A 283 8.44 0.40 5.36
CA PHE A 283 8.38 1.22 4.14
C PHE A 283 7.35 2.34 4.19
N LEU A 284 6.26 2.21 4.95
CA LEU A 284 5.15 3.17 4.95
C LEU A 284 5.22 4.19 6.11
N ILE A 285 6.38 4.35 6.73
CA ILE A 285 6.58 5.37 7.76
C ILE A 285 6.43 6.77 7.16
N ARG A 286 5.53 7.56 7.77
CA ARG A 286 5.34 8.98 7.47
C ARG A 286 6.11 9.85 8.49
N PRO A 287 6.74 10.95 8.03
CA PRO A 287 7.27 11.96 8.93
C PRO A 287 6.16 12.56 9.81
N GLN A 288 6.54 13.04 10.99
CA GLN A 288 5.60 13.75 11.88
C GLN A 288 4.98 14.96 11.18
N PHE A 289 3.70 15.21 11.45
CA PHE A 289 3.00 16.41 11.01
C PHE A 289 3.73 17.66 11.56
N GLY A 290 4.11 18.59 10.67
CA GLY A 290 4.91 19.77 11.00
C GLY A 290 6.44 19.59 10.88
N TYR A 291 6.94 18.43 10.42
CA TYR A 291 8.34 18.29 10.02
C TYR A 291 8.58 18.98 8.67
N VAL A 292 9.45 20.00 8.66
CA VAL A 292 9.89 20.69 7.44
C VAL A 292 11.34 20.28 7.15
N SER A 293 11.58 19.69 5.99
CA SER A 293 12.93 19.37 5.54
C SER A 293 13.69 20.64 5.20
N LYS A 294 14.86 20.85 5.81
CA LYS A 294 15.75 22.00 5.55
C LYS A 294 16.09 22.18 4.05
N LYS A 295 16.03 21.10 3.25
CA LYS A 295 16.30 21.11 1.79
C LYS A 295 15.21 21.82 0.96
N HIS A 296 14.00 21.94 1.49
CA HIS A 296 12.85 22.51 0.77
C HIS A 296 12.44 23.89 1.31
N VAL A 297 13.25 24.47 2.20
CA VAL A 297 13.02 25.82 2.74
C VAL A 297 13.70 26.83 1.81
N PRO A 298 12.97 27.80 1.22
CA PRO A 298 13.57 28.85 0.41
C PRO A 298 14.59 29.67 1.21
N ALA A 299 15.65 30.16 0.56
CA ALA A 299 16.64 31.02 1.20
C ALA A 299 15.97 32.26 1.80
N GLY A 300 16.17 32.51 3.11
CA GLY A 300 15.58 33.64 3.84
C GLY A 300 14.42 33.30 4.80
N TYR A 301 13.99 32.03 4.87
CA TYR A 301 13.01 31.58 5.87
C TYR A 301 13.69 30.74 6.97
N ILE A 302 13.59 31.16 8.24
CA ILE A 302 13.99 30.33 9.39
C ILE A 302 12.75 29.55 9.85
N GLY A 303 12.81 28.23 9.65
CA GLY A 303 11.78 27.31 10.12
C GLY A 303 12.32 25.88 10.16
N ALA A 304 13.47 25.66 10.80
CA ALA A 304 13.86 24.30 11.14
C ALA A 304 12.88 23.79 12.20
N SER A 305 12.02 22.83 11.83
CA SER A 305 11.14 22.17 12.80
C SER A 305 11.98 21.57 13.93
N HIS A 306 11.70 21.98 15.18
CA HIS A 306 12.33 21.43 16.39
C HIS A 306 11.87 19.99 16.69
N LYS A 307 10.88 19.47 15.96
CA LYS A 307 10.35 18.12 16.16
C LYS A 307 11.18 17.10 15.38
N PRO A 308 11.55 15.95 15.99
CA PRO A 308 12.23 14.88 15.28
C PRO A 308 11.36 14.36 14.13
N LYS A 309 12.01 13.95 13.03
CA LYS A 309 11.32 13.49 11.80
C LYS A 309 10.34 12.35 12.08
N TYR A 310 10.70 11.44 13.00
CA TYR A 310 9.90 10.29 13.39
C TYR A 310 9.76 10.22 14.91
N LYS A 311 8.65 9.65 15.40
CA LYS A 311 8.43 9.38 16.82
C LYS A 311 9.28 8.18 17.28
N PRO A 312 9.69 8.11 18.56
CA PRO A 312 10.51 6.99 19.06
C PRO A 312 9.84 5.62 18.86
N TYR A 313 8.51 5.52 19.04
CA TYR A 313 7.79 4.27 18.77
C TYR A 313 7.82 3.86 17.29
N GLN A 314 7.86 4.81 16.35
CA GLN A 314 7.96 4.50 14.92
C GLN A 314 9.33 3.90 14.61
N CYS A 315 10.40 4.42 15.21
CA CYS A 315 11.74 3.86 15.09
C CYS A 315 11.83 2.46 15.74
N ALA A 316 11.22 2.27 16.91
CA ALA A 316 11.19 0.96 17.56
C ALA A 316 10.44 -0.08 16.70
N LEU A 317 9.23 0.25 16.22
CA LEU A 317 8.46 -0.61 15.31
C LEU A 317 9.20 -0.91 14.02
N TRP A 318 9.93 0.07 13.48
CA TRP A 318 10.78 -0.10 12.29
C TRP A 318 11.85 -1.17 12.51
N VAL A 319 12.64 -1.06 13.58
CA VAL A 319 13.72 -2.01 13.90
C VAL A 319 13.17 -3.39 14.21
N ILE A 320 12.14 -3.47 15.08
CA ILE A 320 11.53 -4.75 15.48
C ILE A 320 10.96 -5.46 14.25
N SER A 321 10.22 -4.74 13.41
CA SER A 321 9.61 -5.34 12.21
C SER A 321 10.66 -5.81 11.21
N LEU A 322 11.76 -5.08 11.05
CA LEU A 322 12.87 -5.49 10.18
C LEU A 322 13.53 -6.78 10.68
N VAL A 323 13.80 -6.88 11.99
CA VAL A 323 14.37 -8.10 12.59
C VAL A 323 13.42 -9.27 12.45
N LEU A 324 12.14 -9.11 12.80
CA LEU A 324 11.13 -10.17 12.69
C LEU A 324 10.93 -10.63 11.25
N LEU A 325 10.97 -9.71 10.29
CA LEU A 325 10.87 -10.05 8.88
C LEU A 325 12.07 -10.89 8.43
N ILE A 326 13.30 -10.45 8.71
CA ILE A 326 14.51 -11.17 8.31
C ILE A 326 14.55 -12.56 8.94
N VAL A 327 14.36 -12.65 10.26
CA VAL A 327 14.36 -13.93 10.98
C VAL A 327 13.24 -14.84 10.48
N GLY A 328 12.03 -14.29 10.31
CA GLY A 328 10.87 -15.04 9.86
C GLY A 328 11.03 -15.61 8.45
N GLU A 329 11.49 -14.82 7.47
CA GLU A 329 11.69 -15.32 6.11
C GLU A 329 12.85 -16.33 6.04
N ILE A 330 13.94 -16.12 6.78
CA ILE A 330 15.04 -17.10 6.85
C ILE A 330 14.54 -18.42 7.46
N GLN A 331 13.82 -18.36 8.58
CA GLN A 331 13.29 -19.55 9.23
C GLN A 331 12.34 -20.31 8.29
N ARG A 332 11.42 -19.61 7.61
CA ARG A 332 10.51 -20.24 6.65
C ARG A 332 11.25 -20.87 5.48
N LEU A 333 12.27 -20.19 4.95
CA LEU A 333 13.09 -20.71 3.87
C LEU A 333 13.83 -21.98 4.31
N VAL A 334 14.49 -21.95 5.47
CA VAL A 334 15.22 -23.11 6.00
C VAL A 334 14.27 -24.28 6.27
N MET A 335 13.15 -24.03 6.96
CA MET A 335 12.16 -25.07 7.23
C MET A 335 11.52 -25.60 5.93
N GLY A 336 11.26 -24.74 4.95
CA GLY A 336 10.66 -25.13 3.67
C GLY A 336 11.60 -25.94 2.79
N VAL A 337 12.91 -25.75 2.92
CA VAL A 337 13.90 -26.61 2.28
C VAL A 337 14.07 -27.90 3.07
N VAL A 338 14.34 -27.82 4.38
CA VAL A 338 14.66 -28.97 5.24
C VAL A 338 13.48 -29.93 5.42
N ALA A 339 12.26 -29.43 5.61
CA ALA A 339 11.08 -30.27 5.80
C ALA A 339 10.70 -31.05 4.53
N ASN A 340 11.25 -30.68 3.37
CA ASN A 340 10.92 -31.23 2.06
C ASN A 340 12.14 -31.87 1.36
N SER A 341 13.29 -31.94 2.03
CA SER A 341 14.53 -32.62 1.59
C SER A 341 14.52 -34.08 2.04
#